data_AF-A0A924NR65-F1
#
_entry.id   AF-A0A924NR65-F1
#
_cell.length_a   1.000
_cell.length_b   1.000
_cell.length_c   1.000
_cell.angle_alpha   90.00
_cell.angle_beta   90.00
_cell.angle_gamma   90.00
#
_symmetry.space_group_name_H-M   'P 1'
#
loop_
_entity.id
_entity.type
_entity.pdbx_description
1 polymer ?
#
loop_
_entity_poly.entity_id
_entity_poly.type
_entity_poly.pdbx_seq_one_letter_code
_entity_poly.pdbx_strand_id
1 'polypeptide(L)'
;MGSRRRNIAGGDRVFLLRQGTARGIVAAGTATDGVVFEAEHWDDPTKTAAYTAVGWDRVVPIDERLEFDDLLKLVPDHNWNNIFGSGQQMQAPSDSQLEAAWDAHVRTLEHTDDASTTPVLGEEFDSRTAIHDRFGGDMMAGIVRFPGDPTVNLFSDATGPYTDDPPTLTEPFGYRGAGRSGPQQLSYRGNAMLERARTDRSPVRFWFKPAGEPFTFLTWCVVLGRSWIDGVGADHLPRPELDWLLQAVPAPEPGNWPSSVDDVIADGSAATDDDPSAPEARPAPTYAELVARVDALGQQRRPNKVVRINPARSAAARRAVLIRADGSCESPRCTGMPAEPNRRGEPILDVDHVKDLALGGEDHPRNMVALCPNCHACKTRGDNVKRWRRELLAVAKAANAAHLAAAAMS
;
A
#
# COMPACT_ATOMS: atom_id res chain seq x y z
N MET A 1 4.75 -14.43 29.98
CA MET A 1 5.43 -14.97 31.18
C MET A 1 6.15 -16.29 30.90
N GLY A 2 5.56 -17.21 30.13
CA GLY A 2 6.25 -18.43 29.68
C GLY A 2 6.66 -19.33 30.84
N SER A 3 7.90 -19.81 30.86
CA SER A 3 8.42 -20.77 31.86
C SER A 3 8.87 -20.14 33.19
N ARG A 4 8.80 -18.81 33.36
CA ARG A 4 9.30 -18.14 34.57
C ARG A 4 8.31 -18.31 35.73
N ARG A 5 8.78 -18.97 36.80
CA ARG A 5 8.00 -19.28 38.00
C ARG A 5 8.46 -18.54 39.27
N ARG A 6 9.51 -17.72 39.19
CA ARG A 6 10.19 -17.08 40.34
C ARG A 6 10.71 -15.68 40.00
N ASN A 7 10.99 -14.88 41.03
CA ASN A 7 11.59 -13.54 40.97
C ASN A 7 10.70 -12.47 40.30
N ILE A 8 9.42 -12.43 40.65
CA ILE A 8 8.51 -11.31 40.38
C ILE A 8 7.83 -11.00 41.71
N ALA A 9 8.10 -9.83 42.27
CA ALA A 9 7.46 -9.34 43.49
C ALA A 9 6.33 -8.37 43.14
N GLY A 10 5.38 -8.20 44.06
CA GLY A 10 4.40 -7.12 43.96
C GLY A 10 5.12 -5.77 43.93
N GLY A 11 4.75 -4.90 42.99
CA GLY A 11 5.39 -3.62 42.72
C GLY A 11 6.52 -3.66 41.67
N ASP A 12 6.95 -4.84 41.21
CA ASP A 12 7.96 -4.94 40.16
C ASP A 12 7.47 -4.28 38.87
N ARG A 13 8.36 -3.53 38.22
CA ARG A 13 8.07 -2.89 36.93
C ARG A 13 7.99 -3.93 35.83
N VAL A 14 6.94 -3.85 35.01
CA VAL A 14 6.68 -4.79 33.91
C VAL A 14 6.47 -4.02 32.61
N PHE A 15 7.11 -4.49 31.55
CA PHE A 15 6.89 -4.02 30.18
C PHE A 15 6.36 -5.15 29.30
N LEU A 16 5.39 -4.84 28.44
CA LEU A 16 4.86 -5.77 27.47
C LEU A 16 5.55 -5.59 26.12
N LEU A 17 6.46 -6.51 25.80
CA LEU A 17 7.09 -6.59 24.49
C LEU A 17 6.25 -7.45 23.54
N ARG A 18 5.78 -6.85 22.44
CA ARG A 18 5.21 -7.57 21.31
C ARG A 18 6.32 -8.25 20.50
N GLN A 19 6.15 -9.53 20.20
CA GLN A 19 7.07 -10.34 19.38
C GLN A 19 6.45 -10.68 18.00
N GLY A 20 7.29 -10.97 17.01
CA GLY A 20 6.86 -11.21 15.62
C GLY A 20 6.63 -9.92 14.84
N THR A 21 5.49 -9.81 14.15
CA THR A 21 5.12 -8.63 13.33
C THR A 21 4.80 -7.41 14.20
N ALA A 22 5.30 -6.24 13.81
CA ALA A 22 5.20 -4.99 14.58
C ALA A 22 5.79 -5.14 15.99
N ARG A 23 7.06 -5.57 16.05
CA ARG A 23 7.82 -5.76 17.28
C ARG A 23 8.05 -4.41 17.99
N GLY A 24 7.91 -4.39 19.32
CA GLY A 24 8.07 -3.17 20.14
C GLY A 24 7.35 -3.25 21.49
N ILE A 25 7.58 -2.28 22.38
CA ILE A 25 6.89 -2.20 23.68
C ILE A 25 5.53 -1.52 23.51
N VAL A 26 4.47 -2.19 23.98
CA VAL A 26 3.07 -1.72 23.84
C VAL A 26 2.39 -1.36 25.16
N ALA A 27 3.01 -1.72 26.28
CA ALA A 27 2.47 -1.38 27.59
C ALA A 27 3.57 -1.37 28.66
N ALA A 28 3.34 -0.58 29.70
CA ALA A 28 4.06 -0.64 30.95
C ALA A 28 3.08 -0.71 32.13
N GLY A 29 3.51 -1.33 33.22
CA GLY A 29 2.71 -1.52 34.40
C GLY A 29 3.52 -2.05 35.56
N THR A 30 2.81 -2.46 36.61
CA THR A 30 3.42 -3.06 37.79
C THR A 30 2.79 -4.42 38.08
N ALA A 31 3.61 -5.39 38.48
CA ALA A 31 3.10 -6.64 39.01
C ALA A 31 2.30 -6.35 40.29
N THR A 32 1.09 -6.88 40.38
CA THR A 32 0.15 -6.50 41.45
C THR A 32 0.53 -7.09 42.80
N ASP A 33 0.42 -8.41 42.94
CA ASP A 33 0.66 -9.15 44.19
C ASP A 33 1.91 -10.04 44.14
N GLY A 34 2.60 -10.10 43.00
CA GLY A 34 3.74 -10.98 42.78
C GLY A 34 3.38 -12.48 42.76
N VAL A 35 2.08 -12.81 42.75
CA VAL A 35 1.63 -14.19 42.69
C VAL A 35 1.73 -14.67 41.25
N VAL A 36 2.42 -15.80 41.09
CA VAL A 36 2.46 -16.54 39.83
C VAL A 36 1.48 -17.69 39.94
N PHE A 37 0.45 -17.71 39.09
CA PHE A 37 -0.57 -18.75 39.05
C PHE A 37 -0.54 -19.49 37.71
N GLU A 38 -0.96 -20.74 37.71
CA GLU A 38 -1.09 -21.53 36.47
C GLU A 38 -2.51 -21.39 35.91
N ALA A 39 -2.61 -21.18 34.60
CA ALA A 39 -3.87 -21.19 33.87
C ALA A 39 -3.66 -21.83 32.49
N GLU A 40 -4.71 -21.93 31.68
CA GLU A 40 -4.67 -22.50 30.32
C GLU A 40 -3.61 -21.81 29.45
N HIS A 41 -2.86 -22.58 28.67
CA HIS A 41 -1.82 -22.05 27.78
C HIS A 41 -2.46 -21.32 26.59
N TRP A 42 -1.94 -20.12 26.28
CA TRP A 42 -2.55 -19.18 25.32
C TRP A 42 -2.63 -19.66 23.85
N ASP A 43 -1.94 -20.75 23.50
CA ASP A 43 -1.87 -21.32 22.14
C ASP A 43 -2.22 -22.83 22.11
N ASP A 44 -2.34 -23.48 23.27
CA ASP A 44 -2.60 -24.91 23.35
C ASP A 44 -3.49 -25.20 24.56
N PRO A 45 -4.81 -25.37 24.36
CA PRO A 45 -5.76 -25.53 25.48
C PRO A 45 -5.51 -26.81 26.30
N THR A 46 -4.68 -27.73 25.81
CA THR A 46 -4.32 -28.96 26.53
C THR A 46 -3.15 -28.78 27.50
N LYS A 47 -2.50 -27.61 27.50
CA LYS A 47 -1.35 -27.28 28.36
C LYS A 47 -1.69 -26.16 29.33
N THR A 48 -0.89 -26.03 30.38
CA THR A 48 -0.92 -24.88 31.30
C THR A 48 0.30 -23.97 31.09
N ALA A 49 0.14 -22.70 31.43
CA ALA A 49 1.20 -21.71 31.46
C ALA A 49 1.17 -20.92 32.78
N ALA A 50 2.33 -20.36 33.14
CA ALA A 50 2.45 -19.47 34.28
C ALA A 50 2.05 -18.04 33.90
N TYR A 51 1.18 -17.45 34.71
CA TYR A 51 0.68 -16.08 34.59
C TYR A 51 0.96 -15.30 35.87
N THR A 52 1.02 -13.98 35.75
CA THR A 52 1.02 -13.06 36.90
C THR A 52 0.12 -11.88 36.55
N ALA A 53 -0.56 -11.33 37.55
CA ALA A 53 -1.46 -10.21 37.37
C ALA A 53 -0.66 -8.90 37.32
N VAL A 54 -0.84 -8.13 36.24
CA VAL A 54 -0.17 -6.85 36.01
C VAL A 54 -1.22 -5.75 35.96
N GLY A 55 -1.02 -4.70 36.76
CA GLY A 55 -1.76 -3.45 36.64
C GLY A 55 -1.05 -2.56 35.63
N TRP A 56 -1.61 -2.48 34.42
CA TRP A 56 -1.07 -1.60 33.37
C TRP A 56 -1.35 -0.14 33.73
N ASP A 57 -0.31 0.69 33.81
CA ASP A 57 -0.48 2.14 33.96
C ASP A 57 -0.68 2.81 32.59
N ARG A 58 -0.03 2.27 31.56
CA ARG A 58 -0.14 2.75 30.20
C ARG A 58 -0.17 1.58 29.22
N VAL A 59 -1.15 1.64 28.32
CA VAL A 59 -1.25 0.76 27.14
C VAL A 59 -1.42 1.66 25.94
N VAL A 60 -0.60 1.46 24.91
CA VAL A 60 -0.69 2.21 23.65
C VAL A 60 -1.15 1.28 22.51
N PRO A 61 -1.83 1.80 21.49
CA PRO A 61 -2.06 1.09 20.24
C PRO A 61 -0.77 0.50 19.64
N ILE A 62 -0.88 -0.60 18.90
CA ILE A 62 0.30 -1.28 18.30
C ILE A 62 1.08 -0.36 17.35
N ASP A 63 0.41 0.59 16.69
CA ASP A 63 1.03 1.58 15.82
C ASP A 63 1.64 2.78 16.55
N GLU A 64 1.36 2.93 17.84
CA GLU A 64 1.98 3.90 18.74
C GLU A 64 2.96 3.23 19.71
N ARG A 65 3.35 1.98 19.45
CA ARG A 65 4.33 1.25 20.29
C ARG A 65 5.70 1.94 20.23
N LEU A 66 6.49 1.78 21.28
CA LEU A 66 7.92 2.08 21.21
C LEU A 66 8.58 1.06 20.29
N GLU A 67 9.02 1.51 19.11
CA GLU A 67 9.45 0.63 18.03
C GLU A 67 10.72 -0.15 18.36
N PHE A 68 10.85 -1.35 17.79
CA PHE A 68 12.02 -2.19 18.01
C PHE A 68 13.33 -1.53 17.59
N ASP A 69 13.33 -0.77 16.48
CA ASP A 69 14.51 -0.05 16.02
C ASP A 69 14.96 1.02 17.02
N ASP A 70 14.02 1.62 17.76
CA ASP A 70 14.34 2.62 18.79
C ASP A 70 14.77 1.96 20.10
N LEU A 71 14.25 0.78 20.44
CA LEU A 71 14.77 -0.04 21.54
C LEU A 71 16.25 -0.40 21.35
N LEU A 72 16.65 -0.75 20.12
CA LEU A 72 18.05 -1.05 19.79
C LEU A 72 18.97 0.17 19.95
N LYS A 73 18.45 1.39 19.78
CA LYS A 73 19.20 2.64 19.92
C LYS A 73 19.24 3.14 21.37
N LEU A 74 18.08 3.13 22.03
CA LEU A 74 17.87 3.74 23.35
C LEU A 74 18.28 2.80 24.49
N VAL A 75 18.24 1.49 24.28
CA VAL A 75 18.61 0.45 25.26
C VAL A 75 19.57 -0.55 24.60
N PRO A 76 20.74 -0.11 24.11
CA PRO A 76 21.60 -0.91 23.23
C PRO A 76 22.24 -2.13 23.91
N ASP A 77 22.44 -2.06 25.23
CA ASP A 77 23.15 -3.09 25.99
C ASP A 77 22.26 -4.29 26.38
N HIS A 78 20.94 -4.17 26.17
CA HIS A 78 20.03 -5.30 26.38
C HIS A 78 20.00 -6.21 25.15
N ASN A 79 20.07 -7.52 25.36
CA ASN A 79 20.07 -8.49 24.27
C ASN A 79 18.65 -8.74 23.73
N TRP A 80 18.12 -7.73 23.05
CA TRP A 80 16.78 -7.73 22.48
C TRP A 80 16.53 -8.88 21.52
N ASN A 81 17.54 -9.34 20.78
CA ASN A 81 17.37 -10.41 19.78
C ASN A 81 17.23 -11.82 20.39
N ASN A 82 17.58 -11.98 21.68
CA ASN A 82 17.49 -13.26 22.38
C ASN A 82 16.40 -13.27 23.47
N ILE A 83 15.27 -12.61 23.21
CA ILE A 83 14.10 -12.65 24.10
C ILE A 83 13.18 -13.80 23.66
N PHE A 84 13.19 -14.90 24.40
CA PHE A 84 12.31 -16.05 24.17
C PHE A 84 10.94 -15.86 24.86
N GLY A 85 9.99 -16.78 24.63
CA GLY A 85 8.62 -16.70 25.18
C GLY A 85 8.50 -16.69 26.72
N SER A 86 9.60 -16.96 27.43
CA SER A 86 9.72 -16.74 28.87
C SER A 86 10.13 -15.30 29.16
N GLY A 87 9.37 -14.58 29.99
CA GLY A 87 9.68 -13.18 30.34
C GLY A 87 11.10 -13.05 30.93
N GLN A 88 11.82 -12.00 30.55
CA GLN A 88 13.19 -11.77 30.99
C GLN A 88 13.27 -10.72 32.10
N GLN A 89 14.24 -10.87 33.00
CA GLN A 89 14.62 -9.80 33.91
C GLN A 89 15.67 -8.96 33.22
N MET A 90 15.38 -7.68 33.04
CA MET A 90 16.36 -6.73 32.59
C MET A 90 17.22 -6.27 33.77
N GLN A 91 18.50 -6.02 33.52
CA GLN A 91 19.46 -5.59 34.53
C GLN A 91 19.83 -4.12 34.29
N ALA A 92 20.29 -3.44 35.33
CA ALA A 92 20.89 -2.12 35.20
C ALA A 92 22.11 -2.15 34.26
N PRO A 93 22.32 -1.12 33.42
CA PRO A 93 21.53 0.12 33.33
C PRO A 93 20.31 0.04 32.40
N SER A 94 20.10 -1.09 31.72
CA SER A 94 19.07 -1.24 30.69
C SER A 94 17.65 -1.08 31.23
N ASP A 95 17.41 -1.44 32.49
CA ASP A 95 16.13 -1.21 33.18
C ASP A 95 15.73 0.27 33.20
N SER A 96 16.64 1.11 33.65
CA SER A 96 16.46 2.55 33.81
C SER A 96 16.40 3.23 32.44
N GLN A 97 17.17 2.74 31.47
CA GLN A 97 17.11 3.21 30.09
C GLN A 97 15.75 2.91 29.44
N LEU A 98 15.19 1.72 29.66
CA LEU A 98 13.87 1.40 29.12
C LEU A 98 12.77 2.23 29.76
N GLU A 99 12.82 2.44 31.08
CA GLU A 99 11.86 3.31 31.76
C GLU A 99 11.91 4.73 31.18
N ALA A 100 13.12 5.30 31.04
CA ALA A 100 13.30 6.63 30.47
C ALA A 100 12.83 6.71 29.00
N ALA A 101 13.12 5.69 28.20
CA ALA A 101 12.68 5.60 26.81
C ALA A 101 11.16 5.51 26.70
N TRP A 102 10.52 4.69 27.53
CA TRP A 102 9.08 4.56 27.58
C TRP A 102 8.40 5.85 28.04
N ASP A 103 8.89 6.47 29.12
CA ASP A 103 8.35 7.72 29.62
C ASP A 103 8.49 8.86 28.61
N ALA A 104 9.62 8.94 27.91
CA ALA A 104 9.81 9.91 26.84
C ALA A 104 8.83 9.67 25.69
N HIS A 105 8.67 8.42 25.28
CA HIS A 105 7.73 8.01 24.24
C HIS A 105 6.27 8.29 24.61
N VAL A 106 5.87 8.04 25.85
CA VAL A 106 4.52 8.36 26.31
C VAL A 106 4.33 9.87 26.43
N ARG A 107 5.33 10.61 26.91
CA ARG A 107 5.26 12.08 26.97
C ARG A 107 5.15 12.73 25.61
N THR A 108 5.75 12.18 24.55
CA THR A 108 5.55 12.69 23.18
C THR A 108 4.14 12.42 22.65
N LEU A 109 3.46 11.38 23.17
CA LEU A 109 2.04 11.16 22.91
C LEU A 109 1.14 12.11 23.74
N GLU A 110 1.58 12.51 24.94
CA GLU A 110 0.81 13.35 25.89
C GLU A 110 1.03 14.87 25.76
N HIS A 111 2.18 15.36 25.27
CA HIS A 111 2.51 16.80 25.15
C HIS A 111 1.77 17.53 24.02
N THR A 112 0.60 17.05 23.62
CA THR A 112 -0.16 17.54 22.46
C THR A 112 -1.18 18.64 22.77
N ASP A 113 -1.26 19.13 24.01
CA ASP A 113 -2.37 19.97 24.50
C ASP A 113 -2.16 21.50 24.56
N ASP A 114 -1.02 22.08 24.15
CA ASP A 114 -0.93 23.55 24.06
C ASP A 114 -0.07 24.04 22.89
N ALA A 115 -0.66 24.90 22.04
CA ALA A 115 -0.22 25.41 20.72
C ALA A 115 -0.49 24.52 19.47
N SER A 116 -1.76 24.36 19.07
CA SER A 116 -2.25 23.74 17.80
C SER A 116 -1.23 22.79 17.14
N THR A 117 -1.14 21.59 17.70
CA THR A 117 -0.30 20.47 17.24
C THR A 117 -0.79 19.85 15.94
N THR A 118 -1.90 20.35 15.41
CA THR A 118 -2.51 19.91 14.16
C THR A 118 -2.28 20.96 13.08
N PRO A 119 -1.78 20.57 11.90
CA PRO A 119 -1.67 21.47 10.76
C PRO A 119 -3.01 22.05 10.33
N VAL A 120 -3.00 23.32 9.93
CA VAL A 120 -4.18 24.01 9.41
C VAL A 120 -4.15 24.01 7.88
N LEU A 121 -5.31 23.81 7.24
CA LEU A 121 -5.41 23.85 5.77
C LEU A 121 -4.89 25.20 5.25
N GLY A 122 -3.96 25.15 4.29
CA GLY A 122 -3.28 26.31 3.73
C GLY A 122 -2.05 26.78 4.51
N GLU A 123 -1.67 26.13 5.61
CA GLU A 123 -0.47 26.47 6.38
C GLU A 123 0.80 26.20 5.56
N GLU A 124 1.73 27.16 5.55
CA GLU A 124 2.94 27.14 4.72
C GLU A 124 4.21 27.03 5.55
N PHE A 125 5.20 26.31 5.02
CA PHE A 125 6.53 26.16 5.61
C PHE A 125 7.59 26.10 4.52
N ASP A 126 8.72 26.79 4.74
CA ASP A 126 9.79 26.87 3.75
C ASP A 126 10.46 25.51 3.46
N SER A 127 10.36 24.54 4.38
CA SER A 127 11.04 23.25 4.25
C SER A 127 10.38 22.12 5.02
N ARG A 128 10.73 20.88 4.63
CA ARG A 128 10.40 19.66 5.36
C ARG A 128 10.94 19.70 6.81
N THR A 129 12.09 20.32 7.02
CA THR A 129 12.70 20.52 8.35
C THR A 129 11.84 21.43 9.23
N ALA A 130 11.34 22.56 8.70
CA ALA A 130 10.49 23.46 9.47
C ALA A 130 9.17 22.78 9.91
N ILE A 131 8.59 21.93 9.05
CA ILE A 131 7.40 21.13 9.40
C ILE A 131 7.74 20.09 10.47
N HIS A 132 8.89 19.41 10.34
CA HIS A 132 9.36 18.45 11.35
C HIS A 132 9.63 19.13 12.71
N ASP A 133 10.26 20.30 12.73
CA ASP A 133 10.52 21.03 13.97
C ASP A 133 9.22 21.49 14.65
N ARG A 134 8.17 21.74 13.86
CA ARG A 134 6.85 22.14 14.36
C ARG A 134 6.00 20.98 14.85
N PHE A 135 5.92 19.89 14.09
CA PHE A 135 4.98 18.78 14.33
C PHE A 135 5.66 17.45 14.64
N GLY A 136 6.99 17.35 14.60
CA GLY A 136 7.73 16.10 14.75
C GLY A 136 7.56 15.13 13.56
N GLY A 137 7.79 13.84 13.82
CA GLY A 137 7.63 12.75 12.85
C GLY A 137 8.91 12.40 12.10
N ASP A 138 8.78 11.65 10.99
CA ASP A 138 9.92 11.29 10.15
C ASP A 138 10.20 12.40 9.11
N MET A 139 11.44 12.90 9.05
CA MET A 139 11.84 13.98 8.14
C MET A 139 12.13 13.50 6.71
N MET A 140 12.37 12.20 6.52
CA MET A 140 12.86 11.62 5.26
C MET A 140 11.75 10.89 4.49
N ALA A 141 10.77 10.34 5.18
CA ALA A 141 9.65 9.64 4.56
C ALA A 141 8.60 10.60 3.98
N GLY A 142 8.06 10.24 2.81
CA GLY A 142 6.96 11.00 2.18
C GLY A 142 5.59 10.72 2.80
N ILE A 143 5.42 9.62 3.53
CA ILE A 143 4.16 9.22 4.17
C ILE A 143 4.45 9.04 5.67
N VAL A 144 3.85 9.89 6.51
CA VAL A 144 4.18 9.95 7.94
C VAL A 144 2.95 10.25 8.80
N ARG A 145 3.04 9.99 10.09
CA ARG A 145 2.16 10.58 11.11
C ARG A 145 2.97 11.49 12.01
N PHE A 146 2.32 12.54 12.50
CA PHE A 146 2.91 13.38 13.55
C PHE A 146 2.66 12.72 14.91
N PRO A 147 3.57 12.86 15.90
CA PRO A 147 3.36 12.32 17.23
C PRO A 147 2.04 12.80 17.84
N GLY A 148 1.22 11.87 18.32
CA GLY A 148 -0.10 12.13 18.90
C GLY A 148 -1.19 12.58 17.92
N ASP A 149 -0.90 12.64 16.61
CA ASP A 149 -1.89 12.88 15.56
C ASP A 149 -2.13 11.59 14.74
N PRO A 150 -3.32 10.99 14.81
CA PRO A 150 -3.61 9.75 14.08
C PRO A 150 -3.69 9.95 12.56
N THR A 151 -3.70 11.20 12.10
CA THR A 151 -3.86 11.55 10.69
C THR A 151 -2.58 11.31 9.90
N VAL A 152 -2.69 10.61 8.79
CA VAL A 152 -1.58 10.38 7.85
C VAL A 152 -1.34 11.66 7.03
N ASN A 153 -0.06 12.02 6.88
CA ASN A 153 0.40 13.15 6.09
C ASN A 153 1.20 12.63 4.89
N LEU A 154 0.86 13.12 3.70
CA LEU A 154 1.49 12.81 2.43
C LEU A 154 2.27 14.04 1.95
N PHE A 155 3.55 13.85 1.66
CA PHE A 155 4.42 14.90 1.15
C PHE A 155 4.76 14.61 -0.30
N SER A 156 4.46 15.57 -1.15
CA SER A 156 4.84 15.59 -2.55
C SER A 156 5.66 16.84 -2.84
N ASP A 157 6.83 16.66 -3.44
CA ASP A 157 7.75 17.73 -3.85
C ASP A 157 7.91 17.64 -5.36
N ALA A 158 7.58 18.72 -6.08
CA ALA A 158 7.67 18.78 -7.54
C ALA A 158 9.10 18.59 -8.07
N THR A 159 10.12 18.77 -7.21
CA THR A 159 11.53 18.51 -7.49
C THR A 159 12.03 17.17 -6.96
N GLY A 160 11.13 16.39 -6.35
CA GLY A 160 11.41 15.09 -5.76
C GLY A 160 11.67 14.00 -6.80
N PRO A 161 12.03 12.78 -6.33
CA PRO A 161 12.33 11.64 -7.21
C PRO A 161 11.11 11.08 -7.94
N TYR A 162 9.91 11.56 -7.61
CA TYR A 162 8.64 11.13 -8.19
C TYR A 162 7.94 12.35 -8.79
N THR A 163 7.46 12.21 -10.02
CA THR A 163 6.55 13.17 -10.65
C THR A 163 5.13 12.83 -10.21
N ASP A 164 4.69 13.35 -9.08
CA ASP A 164 3.27 13.28 -8.71
C ASP A 164 2.52 14.38 -9.48
N ASP A 165 1.37 14.06 -10.04
CA ASP A 165 0.50 15.07 -10.65
C ASP A 165 -0.04 16.00 -9.54
N PRO A 166 -0.09 17.33 -9.75
CA PRO A 166 -0.68 18.23 -8.78
C PRO A 166 -2.15 17.82 -8.53
N PRO A 167 -2.61 17.81 -7.27
CA PRO A 167 -3.95 17.33 -6.94
C PRO A 167 -5.00 18.15 -7.66
N THR A 168 -5.88 17.49 -8.42
CA THR A 168 -7.08 18.15 -8.93
C THR A 168 -8.19 18.02 -7.89
N LEU A 169 -8.90 19.11 -7.60
CA LEU A 169 -10.00 19.08 -6.62
C LEU A 169 -11.22 18.29 -7.12
N THR A 170 -11.25 17.96 -8.42
CA THR A 170 -12.42 17.42 -9.10
C THR A 170 -12.25 15.98 -9.57
N GLU A 171 -11.02 15.51 -9.77
CA GLU A 171 -10.74 14.16 -10.27
C GLU A 171 -9.72 13.44 -9.36
N PRO A 172 -9.81 12.10 -9.25
CA PRO A 172 -8.82 11.34 -8.53
C PRO A 172 -7.44 11.46 -9.19
N PHE A 173 -6.39 11.46 -8.37
CA PHE A 173 -5.00 11.58 -8.81
C PHE A 173 -4.13 10.50 -8.16
N GLY A 174 -3.01 10.19 -8.80
CA GLY A 174 -2.05 9.18 -8.34
C GLY A 174 -1.03 9.77 -7.35
N TYR A 175 -0.66 8.99 -6.35
CA TYR A 175 0.43 9.29 -5.42
C TYR A 175 1.35 8.09 -5.26
N ARG A 176 2.66 8.28 -5.43
CA ARG A 176 3.63 7.18 -5.36
C ARG A 176 3.84 6.68 -3.94
N GLY A 177 3.84 5.35 -3.77
CA GLY A 177 4.08 4.70 -2.50
C GLY A 177 5.52 4.86 -1.97
N ALA A 178 5.73 4.48 -0.72
CA ALA A 178 7.03 4.53 -0.04
C ALA A 178 7.93 3.33 -0.36
N GLY A 179 9.24 3.57 -0.27
CA GLY A 179 10.33 2.60 -0.47
C GLY A 179 11.12 2.95 -1.73
N ARG A 180 12.42 3.24 -1.62
CA ARG A 180 13.23 3.85 -2.70
C ARG A 180 14.06 2.87 -3.55
N SER A 181 14.33 1.68 -3.05
CA SER A 181 15.10 0.62 -3.74
C SER A 181 14.41 -0.73 -3.58
N GLY A 182 14.55 -1.63 -4.57
CA GLY A 182 13.86 -2.93 -4.61
C GLY A 182 12.32 -2.84 -4.67
N PRO A 183 11.59 -3.95 -4.89
CA PRO A 183 10.13 -3.93 -5.00
C PRO A 183 9.46 -3.25 -3.79
N GLN A 184 8.53 -2.32 -4.03
CA GLN A 184 7.73 -1.78 -2.93
C GLN A 184 6.83 -2.87 -2.35
N GLN A 185 6.46 -2.70 -1.08
CA GLN A 185 5.59 -3.62 -0.35
C GLN A 185 4.45 -2.84 0.29
N LEU A 186 3.26 -3.42 0.28
CA LEU A 186 2.08 -2.85 0.93
C LEU A 186 2.25 -2.80 2.45
N SER A 187 2.98 -3.76 3.03
CA SER A 187 3.30 -3.82 4.46
C SER A 187 4.37 -2.81 4.91
N TYR A 188 5.02 -2.11 3.97
CA TYR A 188 6.14 -1.23 4.29
C TYR A 188 5.67 0.11 4.86
N ARG A 189 5.92 0.34 6.15
CA ARG A 189 5.81 1.64 6.86
C ARG A 189 4.63 2.50 6.38
N GLY A 190 4.90 3.53 5.59
CA GLY A 190 3.91 4.47 5.08
C GLY A 190 2.83 3.85 4.18
N ASN A 191 3.17 2.83 3.38
CA ASN A 191 2.19 2.13 2.54
C ASN A 191 1.14 1.40 3.39
N ALA A 192 1.55 0.81 4.52
CA ALA A 192 0.62 0.18 5.45
C ALA A 192 -0.30 1.21 6.12
N MET A 193 0.20 2.43 6.37
CA MET A 193 -0.62 3.52 6.90
C MET A 193 -1.70 3.95 5.89
N LEU A 194 -1.35 4.08 4.61
CA LEU A 194 -2.32 4.41 3.55
C LEU A 194 -3.34 3.30 3.30
N GLU A 195 -2.92 2.04 3.36
CA GLU A 195 -3.85 0.91 3.24
C GLU A 195 -4.87 0.89 4.38
N ARG A 196 -4.42 1.22 5.59
CA ARG A 196 -5.30 1.36 6.74
C ARG A 196 -6.23 2.56 6.60
N ALA A 197 -5.73 3.72 6.19
CA ALA A 197 -6.56 4.89 5.93
C ALA A 197 -7.64 4.61 4.87
N ARG A 198 -7.32 3.84 3.82
CA ARG A 198 -8.27 3.37 2.80
C ARG A 198 -9.36 2.49 3.39
N THR A 199 -8.97 1.51 4.22
CA THR A 199 -9.89 0.53 4.80
C THR A 199 -10.79 1.14 5.86
N ASP A 200 -10.21 1.97 6.74
CA ASP A 200 -10.88 2.67 7.82
C ASP A 200 -11.69 3.88 7.31
N ARG A 201 -11.49 4.27 6.04
CA ARG A 201 -12.04 5.48 5.42
C ARG A 201 -11.67 6.73 6.23
N SER A 202 -10.42 6.81 6.62
CA SER A 202 -9.87 7.95 7.35
C SER A 202 -9.32 8.98 6.36
N PRO A 203 -9.58 10.28 6.57
CA PRO A 203 -8.99 11.33 5.76
C PRO A 203 -7.48 11.42 5.99
N VAL A 204 -6.75 11.88 4.98
CA VAL A 204 -5.30 12.11 5.03
C VAL A 204 -4.99 13.55 4.60
N ARG A 205 -3.88 14.12 5.08
CA ARG A 205 -3.42 15.46 4.68
C ARG A 205 -2.47 15.35 3.51
N PHE A 206 -2.71 16.13 2.46
CA PHE A 206 -1.81 16.24 1.33
C PHE A 206 -1.04 17.56 1.38
N TRP A 207 0.27 17.44 1.51
CA TRP A 207 1.22 18.54 1.48
C TRP A 207 1.94 18.57 0.14
N PHE A 208 1.99 19.75 -0.46
CA PHE A 208 2.61 19.94 -1.76
C PHE A 208 3.64 21.05 -1.70
N LYS A 209 4.77 20.84 -2.38
CA LYS A 209 5.76 21.87 -2.62
C LYS A 209 5.99 22.06 -4.12
N PRO A 210 5.52 23.17 -4.70
CA PRO A 210 5.90 23.57 -6.04
C PRO A 210 7.40 23.91 -6.14
N ALA A 211 7.95 23.87 -7.35
CA ALA A 211 9.36 24.14 -7.57
C ALA A 211 9.72 25.58 -7.18
N GLY A 212 10.54 25.75 -6.14
CA GLY A 212 10.97 27.06 -5.65
C GLY A 212 9.99 27.77 -4.71
N GLU A 213 8.90 27.10 -4.32
CA GLU A 213 7.87 27.61 -3.41
C GLU A 213 7.91 26.86 -2.05
N PRO A 214 7.25 27.38 -0.99
CA PRO A 214 7.13 26.66 0.28
C PRO A 214 6.28 25.39 0.16
N PHE A 215 6.40 24.50 1.15
CA PHE A 215 5.41 23.44 1.38
C PHE A 215 4.12 24.05 1.91
N THR A 216 2.99 23.63 1.37
CA THR A 216 1.66 24.02 1.86
C THR A 216 0.88 22.76 2.23
N PHE A 217 0.17 22.78 3.37
CA PHE A 217 -0.90 21.80 3.60
C PHE A 217 -2.04 22.12 2.65
N LEU A 218 -2.00 21.51 1.46
CA LEU A 218 -2.76 21.96 0.31
C LEU A 218 -4.23 21.54 0.37
N THR A 219 -4.50 20.28 0.73
CA THR A 219 -5.87 19.75 0.79
C THR A 219 -5.97 18.50 1.64
N TRP A 220 -7.16 18.24 2.17
CA TRP A 220 -7.53 16.91 2.64
C TRP A 220 -7.76 15.97 1.46
N CYS A 221 -7.48 14.69 1.65
CA CYS A 221 -7.71 13.64 0.67
C CYS A 221 -8.33 12.40 1.32
N VAL A 222 -8.97 11.59 0.50
CA VAL A 222 -9.40 10.22 0.84
C VAL A 222 -8.69 9.24 -0.09
N VAL A 223 -8.21 8.14 0.48
CA VAL A 223 -7.62 7.05 -0.29
C VAL A 223 -8.73 6.18 -0.84
N LEU A 224 -8.90 6.16 -2.16
CA LEU A 224 -9.93 5.38 -2.83
C LEU A 224 -9.43 3.95 -3.07
N GLY A 225 -8.22 3.82 -3.58
CA GLY A 225 -7.67 2.57 -4.08
C GLY A 225 -6.15 2.58 -4.20
N ARG A 226 -5.61 1.49 -4.75
CA ARG A 226 -4.21 1.34 -5.11
C ARG A 226 -4.07 0.46 -6.36
N SER A 227 -3.06 0.75 -7.15
CA SER A 227 -2.62 -0.11 -8.25
C SER A 227 -1.10 -0.30 -8.19
N TRP A 228 -0.60 -1.30 -8.92
CA TRP A 228 0.83 -1.47 -9.10
C TRP A 228 1.24 -1.02 -10.50
N ILE A 229 2.22 -0.14 -10.54
CA ILE A 229 2.80 0.38 -11.77
C ILE A 229 4.28 0.00 -11.85
N ASP A 230 4.81 -0.02 -13.05
CA ASP A 230 6.24 -0.25 -13.24
C ASP A 230 7.02 1.05 -13.00
N GLY A 231 7.92 1.02 -12.03
CA GLY A 231 8.84 2.11 -11.72
C GLY A 231 10.31 1.70 -11.86
N VAL A 232 11.19 2.63 -11.51
CA VAL A 232 12.64 2.43 -11.49
C VAL A 232 13.14 2.95 -10.15
N GLY A 233 13.77 2.08 -9.37
CA GLY A 233 14.29 2.45 -8.05
C GLY A 233 15.47 3.41 -8.13
N ALA A 234 15.87 3.92 -6.97
CA ALA A 234 17.11 4.67 -6.81
C ALA A 234 18.37 3.83 -7.10
N ASP A 235 18.23 2.50 -7.15
CA ASP A 235 19.23 1.53 -7.61
C ASP A 235 19.28 1.41 -9.15
N HIS A 236 18.45 2.18 -9.87
CA HIS A 236 18.28 2.13 -11.33
C HIS A 236 17.75 0.80 -11.86
N LEU A 237 17.18 -0.04 -10.99
CA LEU A 237 16.58 -1.31 -11.38
C LEU A 237 15.06 -1.19 -11.55
N PRO A 238 14.46 -1.89 -12.53
CA PRO A 238 13.01 -1.97 -12.65
C PRO A 238 12.39 -2.63 -11.42
N ARG A 239 11.25 -2.10 -10.96
CA ARG A 239 10.54 -2.62 -9.80
C ARG A 239 9.07 -2.21 -9.80
N PRO A 240 8.18 -3.02 -9.21
CA PRO A 240 6.81 -2.60 -8.98
C PRO A 240 6.77 -1.49 -7.92
N GLU A 241 5.99 -0.45 -8.22
CA GLU A 241 5.71 0.68 -7.35
C GLU A 241 4.20 0.79 -7.10
N LEU A 242 3.84 1.19 -5.89
CA LEU A 242 2.47 1.47 -5.53
C LEU A 242 2.06 2.84 -6.09
N ASP A 243 0.89 2.86 -6.70
CA ASP A 243 0.18 4.06 -7.10
C ASP A 243 -1.12 4.15 -6.32
N TRP A 244 -1.16 5.05 -5.35
CA TRP A 244 -2.32 5.31 -4.51
C TRP A 244 -3.28 6.23 -5.24
N LEU A 245 -4.54 5.82 -5.38
CA LEU A 245 -5.57 6.64 -5.98
C LEU A 245 -6.22 7.50 -4.89
N LEU A 246 -5.94 8.80 -4.92
CA LEU A 246 -6.43 9.78 -3.96
C LEU A 246 -7.50 10.67 -4.59
N GLN A 247 -8.47 11.09 -3.80
CA GLN A 247 -9.41 12.14 -4.18
C GLN A 247 -9.36 13.25 -3.14
N ALA A 248 -9.16 14.49 -3.61
CA ALA A 248 -9.21 15.66 -2.74
C ALA A 248 -10.64 15.88 -2.22
N VAL A 249 -10.74 16.24 -0.94
CA VAL A 249 -12.00 16.55 -0.25
C VAL A 249 -11.86 17.89 0.49
N PRO A 250 -12.94 18.66 0.63
CA PRO A 250 -12.85 19.99 1.21
C PRO A 250 -12.61 19.99 2.73
N ALA A 251 -12.96 18.90 3.41
CA ALA A 251 -12.87 18.77 4.86
C ALA A 251 -12.69 17.29 5.27
N PRO A 252 -12.15 17.01 6.47
CA PRO A 252 -11.89 15.64 6.91
C PRO A 252 -13.17 14.84 7.22
N GLU A 253 -14.27 15.51 7.54
CA GLU A 253 -15.52 14.83 7.92
C GLU A 253 -16.22 14.22 6.71
N PRO A 254 -16.62 12.93 6.76
CA PRO A 254 -17.29 12.25 5.64
C PRO A 254 -18.53 12.95 5.11
N GLY A 255 -19.27 13.67 5.95
CA GLY A 255 -20.46 14.43 5.53
C GLY A 255 -20.18 15.60 4.58
N ASN A 256 -18.91 16.01 4.45
CA ASN A 256 -18.46 17.07 3.55
C ASN A 256 -17.82 16.54 2.26
N TRP A 257 -17.77 15.22 2.08
CA TRP A 257 -17.13 14.62 0.91
C TRP A 257 -18.04 14.72 -0.32
N PRO A 258 -17.47 14.88 -1.53
CA PRO A 258 -18.24 14.81 -2.76
C PRO A 258 -18.93 13.45 -2.92
N SER A 259 -20.15 13.42 -3.46
CA SER A 259 -20.88 12.16 -3.69
C SER A 259 -20.12 11.17 -4.57
N SER A 260 -19.23 11.67 -5.44
CA SER A 260 -18.34 10.81 -6.26
C SER A 260 -17.39 9.95 -5.41
N VAL A 261 -17.00 10.41 -4.22
CA VAL A 261 -16.20 9.62 -3.26
C VAL A 261 -17.05 8.51 -2.67
N ASP A 262 -18.26 8.84 -2.19
CA ASP A 262 -19.20 7.87 -1.64
C ASP A 262 -19.58 6.80 -2.65
N ASP A 263 -19.82 7.19 -3.90
CA ASP A 263 -20.14 6.27 -5.00
C ASP A 263 -18.97 5.29 -5.27
N VAL A 264 -17.72 5.79 -5.31
CA VAL A 264 -16.55 4.93 -5.53
C VAL A 264 -16.36 3.95 -4.38
N ILE A 265 -16.53 4.42 -3.15
CA ILE A 265 -16.40 3.63 -1.92
C ILE A 265 -17.52 2.60 -1.79
N ALA A 266 -18.78 2.97 -2.07
CA ALA A 266 -19.95 2.11 -1.96
C ALA A 266 -19.99 1.03 -3.06
N ASP A 267 -19.58 1.38 -4.27
CA ASP A 267 -19.53 0.44 -5.40
C ASP A 267 -18.30 -0.49 -5.35
N GLY A 268 -17.37 -0.27 -4.41
CA GLY A 268 -16.11 -1.02 -4.32
C GLY A 268 -15.27 -0.94 -5.60
N SER A 269 -15.46 0.13 -6.37
CA SER A 269 -14.98 0.22 -7.76
C SER A 269 -13.57 0.76 -7.90
N ALA A 270 -12.97 1.20 -6.79
CA ALA A 270 -11.57 1.57 -6.75
C ALA A 270 -10.68 0.33 -6.93
N ALA A 271 -9.67 0.41 -7.80
CA ALA A 271 -8.71 -0.66 -7.98
C ALA A 271 -8.00 -0.95 -6.65
N THR A 272 -7.87 -2.23 -6.27
CA THR A 272 -7.04 -2.67 -5.15
C THR A 272 -6.24 -3.87 -5.60
N ASP A 273 -5.15 -3.62 -6.30
CA ASP A 273 -4.30 -4.70 -6.78
C ASP A 273 -3.56 -5.38 -5.60
N ASP A 274 -3.42 -6.70 -5.67
CA ASP A 274 -2.65 -7.50 -4.72
C ASP A 274 -1.16 -7.14 -4.77
N ASP A 275 -0.46 -7.20 -3.64
CA ASP A 275 0.99 -6.92 -3.57
C ASP A 275 1.80 -7.96 -4.37
N PRO A 276 2.54 -7.56 -5.43
CA PRO A 276 3.33 -8.48 -6.25
C PRO A 276 4.55 -9.02 -5.51
N SER A 277 4.91 -8.43 -4.36
CA SER A 277 6.12 -8.73 -3.57
C SER A 277 5.81 -9.37 -2.22
N ALA A 278 4.54 -9.54 -1.84
CA ALA A 278 4.16 -10.24 -0.62
C ALA A 278 4.73 -11.68 -0.65
N PRO A 279 5.28 -12.20 0.47
CA PRO A 279 5.77 -13.56 0.51
C PRO A 279 4.58 -14.52 0.54
N GLU A 280 4.02 -14.81 -0.62
CA GLU A 280 3.20 -15.99 -0.82
C GLU A 280 3.85 -16.84 -1.90
N ALA A 281 4.12 -18.09 -1.53
CA ALA A 281 4.27 -19.19 -2.46
C ALA A 281 3.00 -19.36 -3.30
N ARG A 282 2.74 -18.43 -4.23
CA ARG A 282 1.80 -18.61 -5.32
C ARG A 282 2.57 -18.50 -6.64
N PRO A 283 2.48 -19.51 -7.50
CA PRO A 283 2.98 -19.36 -8.86
C PRO A 283 2.32 -18.14 -9.52
N ALA A 284 3.00 -17.53 -10.49
CA ALA A 284 2.43 -16.42 -11.26
C ALA A 284 1.02 -16.80 -11.76
N PRO A 285 0.02 -15.91 -11.65
CA PRO A 285 -1.36 -16.24 -12.00
C PRO A 285 -1.43 -16.69 -13.45
N THR A 286 -2.07 -17.82 -13.67
CA THR A 286 -2.28 -18.41 -15.00
C THR A 286 -3.21 -17.53 -15.85
N TYR A 287 -3.17 -17.74 -17.17
CA TYR A 287 -4.09 -17.06 -18.09
C TYR A 287 -5.55 -17.23 -17.67
N ALA A 288 -5.96 -18.45 -17.31
CA ALA A 288 -7.34 -18.76 -16.92
C ALA A 288 -7.78 -18.03 -15.63
N GLU A 289 -6.91 -17.94 -14.62
CA GLU A 289 -7.21 -17.19 -13.39
C GLU A 289 -7.40 -15.69 -13.67
N LEU A 290 -6.60 -15.11 -14.57
CA LEU A 290 -6.75 -13.71 -14.96
C LEU A 290 -8.05 -13.46 -15.74
N VAL A 291 -8.44 -14.36 -16.65
CA VAL A 291 -9.74 -14.25 -17.34
C VAL A 291 -10.90 -14.40 -16.36
N ALA A 292 -10.84 -15.35 -15.42
CA ALA A 292 -11.87 -15.54 -14.41
C ALA A 292 -12.08 -14.28 -13.54
N ARG A 293 -11.01 -13.56 -13.19
CA ARG A 293 -11.10 -12.26 -12.49
C ARG A 293 -11.85 -11.22 -13.33
N VAL A 294 -11.56 -11.13 -14.63
CA VAL A 294 -12.25 -10.21 -15.54
C VAL A 294 -13.74 -10.56 -15.67
N ASP A 295 -14.06 -11.84 -15.80
CA ASP A 295 -15.45 -12.32 -15.90
C ASP A 295 -16.24 -12.06 -14.62
N ALA A 296 -15.65 -12.29 -13.44
CA ALA A 296 -16.28 -12.01 -12.16
C ALA A 296 -16.64 -10.52 -11.99
N LEU A 297 -15.74 -9.62 -12.40
CA LEU A 297 -15.98 -8.17 -12.41
C LEU A 297 -17.09 -7.78 -13.40
N GLY A 298 -17.19 -8.48 -14.54
CA GLY A 298 -18.24 -8.27 -15.53
C GLY A 298 -19.64 -8.66 -15.05
N GLN A 299 -19.75 -9.73 -14.25
CA GLN A 299 -21.04 -10.24 -13.73
C GLN A 299 -21.60 -9.39 -12.57
N GLN A 300 -20.75 -8.67 -11.83
CA GLN A 300 -21.21 -7.80 -10.73
C GLN A 300 -21.77 -6.45 -11.22
N ARG A 301 -21.60 -6.10 -12.50
CA ARG A 301 -22.16 -4.87 -13.08
C ARG A 301 -23.65 -5.03 -13.37
N ARG A 302 -24.51 -4.43 -12.53
CA ARG A 302 -25.92 -4.20 -12.91
C ARG A 302 -25.98 -3.27 -14.13
N PRO A 303 -26.93 -3.47 -15.08
CA PRO A 303 -27.02 -2.66 -16.29
C PRO A 303 -27.62 -1.28 -15.96
N ASN A 304 -26.86 -0.42 -15.29
CA ASN A 304 -27.22 0.99 -15.17
C ASN A 304 -26.72 1.75 -16.40
N LYS A 305 -27.65 2.49 -16.99
CA LYS A 305 -27.59 3.18 -18.29
C LYS A 305 -26.74 4.46 -18.23
N VAL A 306 -25.62 4.44 -17.52
CA VAL A 306 -24.70 5.58 -17.41
C VAL A 306 -23.46 5.25 -18.24
N VAL A 307 -23.37 5.87 -19.41
CA VAL A 307 -22.19 5.80 -20.28
C VAL A 307 -21.08 6.60 -19.59
N ARG A 308 -20.10 5.91 -19.00
CA ARG A 308 -18.87 6.54 -18.50
C ARG A 308 -18.03 7.01 -19.70
N ILE A 309 -17.56 8.25 -19.68
CA ILE A 309 -16.81 8.89 -20.78
C ILE A 309 -15.40 8.29 -20.96
N ASN A 310 -14.85 7.63 -19.93
CA ASN A 310 -13.65 6.80 -20.02
C ASN A 310 -13.74 5.61 -19.05
N PRO A 311 -14.03 4.38 -19.51
CA PRO A 311 -13.96 3.21 -18.64
C PRO A 311 -12.51 2.91 -18.24
N ALA A 312 -12.26 2.74 -16.93
CA ALA A 312 -11.00 2.23 -16.40
C ALA A 312 -10.66 0.89 -17.08
N ARG A 313 -9.42 0.75 -17.54
CA ARG A 313 -8.92 -0.44 -18.27
C ARG A 313 -8.43 -1.48 -17.27
N SER A 314 -8.81 -2.74 -17.47
CA SER A 314 -8.52 -3.84 -16.57
C SER A 314 -7.07 -4.29 -16.71
N ALA A 315 -6.29 -4.12 -15.63
CA ALA A 315 -4.92 -4.61 -15.52
C ALA A 315 -4.85 -6.13 -15.70
N ALA A 316 -5.85 -6.88 -15.17
CA ALA A 316 -5.96 -8.33 -15.35
C ALA A 316 -6.16 -8.71 -16.83
N ALA A 317 -7.02 -7.97 -17.55
CA ALA A 317 -7.24 -8.20 -18.98
C ALA A 317 -5.98 -7.92 -19.81
N ARG A 318 -5.26 -6.82 -19.50
CA ARG A 318 -3.99 -6.48 -20.14
C ARG A 318 -2.92 -7.55 -19.88
N ARG A 319 -2.75 -7.99 -18.63
CA ARG A 319 -1.78 -9.02 -18.25
C ARG A 319 -2.07 -10.37 -18.90
N ALA A 320 -3.34 -10.77 -18.99
CA ALA A 320 -3.74 -11.98 -19.69
C ALA A 320 -3.31 -11.94 -21.17
N VAL A 321 -3.48 -10.79 -21.84
CA VAL A 321 -3.05 -10.62 -23.24
C VAL A 321 -1.53 -10.69 -23.38
N LEU A 322 -0.76 -10.13 -22.43
CA LEU A 322 0.70 -10.25 -22.45
C LEU A 322 1.18 -11.69 -22.27
N ILE A 323 0.59 -12.45 -21.34
CA ILE A 323 0.87 -13.89 -21.17
C ILE A 323 0.53 -14.67 -22.43
N ARG A 324 -0.62 -14.37 -23.05
CA ARG A 324 -1.07 -15.01 -24.29
C ARG A 324 -0.18 -14.68 -25.48
N ALA A 325 0.29 -13.45 -25.57
CA ALA A 325 1.14 -12.97 -26.63
C ALA A 325 2.56 -13.56 -26.55
N ASP A 326 3.01 -13.94 -25.36
CA ASP A 326 4.32 -14.56 -25.10
C ASP A 326 5.46 -13.85 -25.85
N GLY A 327 5.48 -12.51 -25.73
CA GLY A 327 6.49 -11.67 -26.38
C GLY A 327 6.36 -11.50 -27.90
N SER A 328 5.29 -12.00 -28.53
CA SER A 328 5.06 -11.93 -29.97
C SER A 328 3.87 -11.03 -30.35
N CYS A 329 3.96 -10.40 -31.52
CA CYS A 329 2.84 -9.65 -32.11
C CYS A 329 1.74 -10.63 -32.55
N GLU A 330 0.51 -10.43 -32.09
CA GLU A 330 -0.62 -11.31 -32.41
C GLU A 330 -1.20 -11.06 -33.81
N SER A 331 -0.72 -10.05 -34.53
CA SER A 331 -1.17 -9.80 -35.91
C SER A 331 -0.71 -10.90 -36.86
N PRO A 332 -1.62 -11.56 -37.61
CA PRO A 332 -1.24 -12.56 -38.61
C PRO A 332 -0.57 -11.95 -39.84
N ARG A 333 -0.58 -10.62 -39.94
CA ARG A 333 0.08 -9.85 -41.00
C ARG A 333 1.34 -9.14 -40.52
N CYS A 334 1.82 -9.48 -39.32
CA CYS A 334 3.06 -8.92 -38.82
C CYS A 334 4.19 -9.29 -39.78
N THR A 335 4.87 -8.28 -40.33
CA THR A 335 6.01 -8.46 -41.24
C THR A 335 7.34 -8.59 -40.50
N GLY A 336 7.31 -8.51 -39.17
CA GLY A 336 8.48 -8.52 -38.33
C GLY A 336 8.40 -7.47 -37.22
N MET A 337 9.06 -7.79 -36.11
CA MET A 337 9.26 -6.91 -34.97
C MET A 337 10.77 -6.81 -34.73
N PRO A 338 11.31 -5.66 -34.29
CA PRO A 338 12.70 -5.60 -33.89
C PRO A 338 12.99 -6.65 -32.81
N ALA A 339 14.13 -7.33 -32.95
CA ALA A 339 14.65 -8.24 -31.92
C ALA A 339 15.24 -7.47 -30.73
N GLU A 340 15.48 -6.17 -30.90
CA GLU A 340 15.91 -5.29 -29.83
C GLU A 340 14.76 -5.12 -28.81
N PRO A 341 14.99 -5.47 -27.53
CA PRO A 341 14.01 -5.25 -26.50
C PRO A 341 13.91 -3.74 -26.16
N ASN A 342 12.84 -3.36 -25.48
CA ASN A 342 12.76 -2.04 -24.85
C ASN A 342 13.84 -1.90 -23.74
N ARG A 343 13.93 -0.71 -23.13
CA ARG A 343 14.86 -0.44 -22.01
C ARG A 343 14.67 -1.33 -20.78
N ARG A 344 13.59 -2.14 -20.73
CA ARG A 344 13.24 -3.08 -19.66
C ARG A 344 13.57 -4.53 -20.03
N GLY A 345 14.15 -4.80 -21.20
CA GLY A 345 14.46 -6.15 -21.66
C GLY A 345 13.27 -6.90 -22.27
N GLU A 346 12.13 -6.23 -22.51
CA GLU A 346 10.90 -6.85 -23.01
C GLU A 346 10.66 -6.55 -24.49
N PRO A 347 9.91 -7.40 -25.22
CA PRO A 347 9.49 -7.11 -26.59
C PRO A 347 8.61 -5.85 -26.67
N ILE A 348 8.83 -5.03 -27.71
CA ILE A 348 8.11 -3.77 -27.90
C ILE A 348 6.69 -4.05 -28.42
N LEU A 349 5.74 -4.23 -27.49
CA LEU A 349 4.34 -4.55 -27.76
C LEU A 349 3.37 -3.59 -27.05
N ASP A 350 2.37 -3.13 -27.80
CA ASP A 350 1.23 -2.37 -27.30
C ASP A 350 -0.01 -3.28 -27.22
N VAL A 351 -0.55 -3.47 -26.01
CA VAL A 351 -1.85 -4.12 -25.82
C VAL A 351 -2.97 -3.11 -26.01
N ASP A 352 -3.88 -3.41 -26.92
CA ASP A 352 -4.95 -2.49 -27.33
C ASP A 352 -6.29 -3.22 -27.62
N HIS A 353 -7.42 -2.54 -27.42
CA HIS A 353 -8.76 -3.09 -27.66
C HIS A 353 -9.10 -3.08 -29.15
N VAL A 354 -9.50 -4.22 -29.72
CA VAL A 354 -9.85 -4.32 -31.14
C VAL A 354 -11.11 -3.54 -31.48
N LYS A 355 -12.15 -3.71 -30.66
CA LYS A 355 -13.32 -2.82 -30.61
C LYS A 355 -13.10 -1.84 -29.47
N ASP A 356 -12.98 -0.56 -29.80
CA ASP A 356 -12.76 0.51 -28.82
C ASP A 356 -13.85 0.50 -27.74
N LEU A 357 -13.45 0.73 -26.48
CA LEU A 357 -14.38 0.75 -25.34
C LEU A 357 -15.49 1.80 -25.53
N ALA A 358 -15.15 2.98 -26.06
CA ALA A 358 -16.09 4.04 -26.39
C ALA A 358 -17.18 3.63 -27.41
N LEU A 359 -16.92 2.59 -28.22
CA LEU A 359 -17.87 2.03 -29.18
C LEU A 359 -18.63 0.82 -28.63
N GLY A 360 -18.65 0.65 -27.30
CA GLY A 360 -19.22 -0.52 -26.63
C GLY A 360 -18.36 -1.78 -26.80
N GLY A 361 -17.04 -1.60 -26.89
CA GLY A 361 -16.08 -2.69 -26.77
C GLY A 361 -16.03 -3.22 -25.34
N GLU A 362 -15.82 -4.52 -25.19
CA GLU A 362 -15.63 -5.14 -23.88
C GLU A 362 -14.18 -4.99 -23.44
N ASP A 363 -13.97 -4.71 -22.16
CA ASP A 363 -12.65 -4.69 -21.54
C ASP A 363 -12.24 -6.10 -21.10
N HIS A 364 -12.11 -6.99 -22.09
CA HIS A 364 -11.90 -8.42 -21.90
C HIS A 364 -10.84 -8.94 -22.89
N PRO A 365 -9.98 -9.92 -22.51
CA PRO A 365 -8.93 -10.45 -23.39
C PRO A 365 -9.40 -10.89 -24.79
N ARG A 366 -10.61 -11.44 -24.91
CA ARG A 366 -11.27 -11.77 -26.19
C ARG A 366 -11.50 -10.59 -27.15
N ASN A 367 -11.38 -9.35 -26.68
CA ASN A 367 -11.49 -8.10 -27.45
C ASN A 367 -10.17 -7.29 -27.43
N MET A 368 -9.08 -7.85 -26.93
CA MET A 368 -7.78 -7.15 -26.82
C MET A 368 -6.71 -7.94 -27.56
N VAL A 369 -5.70 -7.25 -28.08
CA VAL A 369 -4.56 -7.85 -28.80
C VAL A 369 -3.25 -7.15 -28.45
N ALA A 370 -2.14 -7.89 -28.42
CA ALA A 370 -0.79 -7.33 -28.37
C ALA A 370 -0.25 -7.11 -29.78
N LEU A 371 0.15 -5.88 -30.10
CA LEU A 371 0.63 -5.48 -31.43
C LEU A 371 1.98 -4.79 -31.35
N CYS A 372 2.86 -5.03 -32.31
CA CYS A 372 4.04 -4.18 -32.48
C CYS A 372 3.64 -2.76 -32.95
N PRO A 373 4.51 -1.75 -32.82
CA PRO A 373 4.20 -0.36 -33.20
C PRO A 373 3.71 -0.23 -34.65
N ASN A 374 4.26 -1.02 -35.58
CA ASN A 374 3.85 -1.01 -36.98
C ASN A 374 2.43 -1.57 -37.18
N CYS A 375 2.11 -2.71 -36.57
CA CYS A 375 0.76 -3.30 -36.67
C CYS A 375 -0.27 -2.44 -35.94
N HIS A 376 0.11 -1.83 -34.80
CA HIS A 376 -0.72 -0.88 -34.08
C HIS A 376 -1.03 0.37 -34.93
N ALA A 377 -0.04 0.91 -35.64
CA ALA A 377 -0.24 1.99 -36.61
C ALA A 377 -1.16 1.59 -37.76
N CYS A 378 -1.03 0.38 -38.31
CA CYS A 378 -1.93 -0.12 -39.35
C CYS A 378 -3.39 -0.24 -38.89
N LYS A 379 -3.61 -0.68 -37.65
CA LYS A 379 -4.94 -0.76 -37.03
C LYS A 379 -5.57 0.61 -36.81
N THR A 380 -4.77 1.61 -36.43
CA THR A 380 -5.27 2.94 -36.03
C THR A 380 -5.38 3.93 -37.19
N ARG A 381 -4.39 3.94 -38.09
CA ARG A 381 -4.23 4.98 -39.12
C ARG A 381 -4.11 4.44 -40.56
N GLY A 382 -4.07 3.12 -40.75
CA GLY A 382 -3.91 2.53 -42.08
C GLY A 382 -5.20 2.53 -42.91
N ASP A 383 -5.10 2.58 -44.24
CA ASP A 383 -6.26 2.67 -45.16
C ASP A 383 -7.30 1.54 -45.02
N ASN A 384 -6.90 0.43 -44.38
CA ASN A 384 -7.71 -0.78 -44.23
C ASN A 384 -8.16 -1.05 -42.78
N VAL A 385 -8.35 -0.01 -41.94
CA VAL A 385 -8.75 -0.14 -40.51
C VAL A 385 -9.88 -1.16 -40.29
N LYS A 386 -10.94 -1.14 -41.11
CA LYS A 386 -12.09 -2.06 -40.97
C LYS A 386 -11.69 -3.53 -41.14
N ARG A 387 -10.77 -3.83 -42.07
CA ARG A 387 -10.24 -5.19 -42.27
C ARG A 387 -9.38 -5.59 -41.07
N TRP A 388 -8.47 -4.70 -40.66
CA TRP A 388 -7.61 -4.91 -39.49
C TRP A 388 -8.41 -5.22 -38.23
N ARG A 389 -9.44 -4.43 -37.91
CA ARG A 389 -10.32 -4.69 -36.75
C ARG A 389 -11.03 -6.04 -36.84
N ARG A 390 -11.52 -6.43 -38.03
CA ARG A 390 -12.21 -7.72 -38.22
C ARG A 390 -11.26 -8.91 -38.02
N GLU A 391 -10.07 -8.86 -38.65
CA GLU A 391 -9.06 -9.91 -38.56
C GLU A 391 -8.53 -10.05 -37.11
N LEU A 392 -8.16 -8.94 -36.47
CA LEU A 392 -7.65 -8.94 -35.10
C LEU A 392 -8.69 -9.41 -34.08
N LEU A 393 -9.99 -9.13 -34.29
CA LEU A 393 -11.03 -9.59 -33.39
C LEU A 393 -11.22 -11.11 -33.49
N ALA A 394 -11.10 -11.67 -34.70
CA ALA A 394 -11.13 -13.12 -34.89
C ALA A 394 -9.94 -13.79 -34.19
N VAL A 395 -8.74 -13.19 -34.32
CA VAL A 395 -7.52 -13.66 -33.64
C VAL A 395 -7.69 -13.61 -32.12
N ALA A 396 -8.10 -12.47 -31.56
CA ALA A 396 -8.26 -12.31 -30.11
C ALA A 396 -9.25 -13.35 -29.52
N LYS A 397 -10.36 -13.59 -30.21
CA LYS A 397 -11.36 -14.58 -29.79
C LYS A 397 -10.82 -16.01 -29.87
N ALA A 398 -10.17 -16.37 -30.98
CA ALA A 398 -9.60 -17.70 -31.17
C ALA A 398 -8.49 -17.99 -30.17
N ALA A 399 -7.55 -17.04 -29.98
CA ALA A 399 -6.46 -17.18 -29.03
C ALA A 399 -6.97 -17.26 -27.58
N ASN A 400 -7.96 -16.45 -27.20
CA ASN A 400 -8.59 -16.54 -25.89
C ASN A 400 -9.24 -17.92 -25.66
N ALA A 401 -9.99 -18.44 -26.63
CA ALA A 401 -10.61 -19.76 -26.53
C ALA A 401 -9.56 -20.88 -26.43
N ALA A 402 -8.49 -20.80 -27.23
CA ALA A 402 -7.41 -21.79 -27.22
C ALA A 402 -6.68 -21.86 -25.87
N HIS A 403 -6.33 -20.71 -25.27
CA HIS A 403 -5.67 -20.68 -23.97
C HIS A 403 -6.58 -21.17 -22.83
N LEU A 404 -7.88 -20.87 -22.86
CA LEU A 404 -8.82 -21.40 -21.87
C LEU A 404 -9.01 -22.92 -22.02
N ALA A 405 -9.05 -23.43 -23.26
CA ALA A 405 -9.14 -24.86 -23.52
C ALA A 405 -7.87 -25.60 -23.07
N ALA A 406 -6.69 -25.03 -23.33
CA ALA A 406 -5.42 -25.58 -22.87
C ALA A 406 -5.36 -25.68 -21.34
N ALA A 407 -5.81 -24.63 -20.63
CA ALA A 407 -5.85 -24.61 -19.17
C ALA A 407 -6.87 -25.59 -18.57
N ALA A 408 -7.89 -26.01 -19.32
CA ALA A 408 -8.86 -27.03 -18.88
C ALA A 408 -8.37 -28.47 -19.09
N MET A 409 -7.29 -28.66 -19.86
CA MET A 409 -6.68 -29.97 -20.15
C MET A 409 -5.40 -30.23 -19.34
N SER A 410 -4.82 -29.20 -18.73
CA SER A 410 -3.70 -29.25 -17.79
C SER A 410 -4.20 -29.41 -16.36
#